data_AF-A0A398AV45-F1
#
_entry.id   AF-A0A398AV45-F1
#
_cell.length_a   1.000
_cell.length_b   1.000
_cell.length_c   1.000
_cell.angle_alpha   90.00
_cell.angle_beta   90.00
_cell.angle_gamma   90.00
#
_symmetry.space_group_name_H-M   'P 1'
#
loop_
_entity.id
_entity.type
_entity.pdbx_description
1 polymer ?
#
loop_
_entity_poly.entity_id
_entity_poly.type
_entity_poly.pdbx_seq_one_letter_code
_entity_poly.pdbx_strand_id
1 'polypeptide(L)'
;MKSMILKTTLELFKGDGVYWTDHLDRSRLASRSYRLSNGSNRVSRIGTIHCKRLSITKTGMHGGTKARAVLSPVSDPAASLTKKRVFTFGKGRSEGNKGMKSLLGGKGANLAEMASIGLSVPPGLTISTEACQQYQVAGKKLPEGLWEEILEGLSFIERDIGASLADPSKPLLLSVRSGAAISMPGMMDTVLNLGLNDQVVVGLAAKSGERFAYDSFRRFLDMFGDVVLGIPHAKFEEKLERMKESKGVKNDTELSAEDLKELVEQYKSIYLQVKGQEFPSDPKKQLELAIEAVFDSWDSPRAIKYRSINQISGLKGTAVNIQCMVFGNMGDTSGTGVLFTRNPSTGEKKLYGEFLVNAQGEDVLTEMQARAIFEAAASMQDQGVTVLPEIMVPLVGTPQELGHQVDVIRKVAKKVFVEKGHTVTYKVGTMIEIPRAALIADEIAEQAEFFSFGTNDLTQMTFGYSRDDVAKFLPMYLAKGILQHDPFEVLDQKGVGQLVKMATERGRAARPNLKVGVCGEHGGEPSSVAFFAEAGLDYVSCSPFRVPIARLAAAQVVIA
;
A
#
# COMPACT_ATOMS: atom_id res chain seq x y z
N MET A 1 1.78 -6.03 2.12
CA MET A 1 2.64 -4.92 2.62
C MET A 1 1.98 -3.58 2.34
N LYS A 2 1.87 -2.71 3.35
CA LYS A 2 1.24 -1.37 3.25
C LYS A 2 2.30 -0.27 3.47
N SER A 3 2.06 0.86 2.79
CA SER A 3 2.88 2.07 2.67
C SER A 3 3.52 2.64 3.95
N MET A 4 4.73 3.19 3.84
CA MET A 4 5.35 4.07 4.84
C MET A 4 4.42 5.25 5.20
N ILE A 5 4.28 5.52 6.50
CA ILE A 5 3.46 6.62 7.02
C ILE A 5 4.38 7.80 7.34
N LEU A 6 4.19 8.92 6.62
CA LEU A 6 4.88 10.17 6.90
C LEU A 6 4.19 10.88 8.08
N LYS A 7 4.90 11.05 9.21
CA LYS A 7 4.47 11.97 10.27
C LYS A 7 4.95 13.36 9.92
N THR A 8 4.00 14.29 9.75
CA THR A 8 4.30 15.73 9.67
C THR A 8 3.93 16.35 11.00
N THR A 9 4.93 16.77 11.77
CA THR A 9 4.73 17.61 12.95
C THR A 9 4.48 19.04 12.49
N LEU A 10 3.28 19.53 12.72
CA LEU A 10 2.93 20.93 12.50
C LEU A 10 3.30 21.70 13.79
N GLU A 11 4.57 22.10 13.90
CA GLU A 11 4.95 23.09 14.91
C GLU A 11 4.63 24.49 14.39
N LEU A 12 3.55 25.08 14.91
CA LEU A 12 3.27 26.51 14.77
C LEU A 12 3.02 27.13 16.16
N PHE A 13 4.06 27.86 16.59
CA PHE A 13 4.08 29.09 17.38
C PHE A 13 3.75 29.09 18.89
N LYS A 14 4.82 29.23 19.69
CA LYS A 14 4.93 30.35 20.64
C LYS A 14 5.06 31.64 19.84
N GLY A 15 4.13 32.57 20.01
CA GLY A 15 4.17 33.89 19.39
C GLY A 15 2.76 34.45 19.21
N ASP A 16 2.41 35.43 20.03
CA ASP A 16 1.15 36.15 19.97
C ASP A 16 0.92 36.77 18.58
N GLY A 17 -0.22 36.49 17.96
CA GLY A 17 -0.63 37.15 16.71
C GLY A 17 -1.59 36.33 15.87
N VAL A 18 -2.90 36.52 16.08
CA VAL A 18 -3.93 36.02 15.17
C VAL A 18 -3.91 36.85 13.89
N TYR A 19 -3.68 36.22 12.73
CA TYR A 19 -4.00 36.81 11.44
C TYR A 19 -4.76 35.80 10.57
N TRP A 20 -5.99 36.18 10.22
CA TRP A 20 -6.77 35.60 9.13
C TRP A 20 -6.45 36.37 7.84
N THR A 21 -6.32 35.68 6.72
CA THR A 21 -6.36 36.32 5.41
C THR A 21 -7.40 35.63 4.51
N ASP A 22 -8.49 36.35 4.29
CA ASP A 22 -9.44 36.16 3.20
C ASP A 22 -8.78 36.55 1.85
N HIS A 23 -9.08 35.75 0.83
CA HIS A 23 -9.11 36.03 -0.62
C HIS A 23 -8.20 37.11 -1.24
N LEU A 24 -7.48 36.74 -2.33
CA LEU A 24 -7.62 37.38 -3.66
C LEU A 24 -6.82 36.67 -4.78
N ASP A 25 -7.59 36.08 -5.68
CA ASP A 25 -7.62 36.14 -7.16
C ASP A 25 -6.36 36.20 -8.06
N ARG A 26 -6.60 35.62 -9.24
CA ARG A 26 -5.74 35.40 -10.41
C ARG A 26 -5.37 36.69 -11.15
N SER A 27 -4.19 36.59 -11.78
CA SER A 27 -3.82 37.15 -13.10
C SER A 27 -3.13 38.52 -13.17
N ARG A 28 -2.13 38.56 -14.08
CA ARG A 28 -1.40 39.71 -14.67
C ARG A 28 -0.28 40.31 -13.81
N LEU A 29 0.94 40.63 -14.28
CA LEU A 29 1.61 40.67 -15.59
C LEU A 29 3.13 40.75 -15.29
N ALA A 30 3.97 39.96 -15.96
CA ALA A 30 4.93 40.43 -16.97
C ALA A 30 5.51 41.85 -16.84
N SER A 31 6.83 41.86 -16.59
CA SER A 31 7.84 42.79 -17.11
C SER A 31 7.93 44.24 -16.59
N ARG A 32 9.19 44.54 -16.24
CA ARG A 32 9.97 45.76 -16.54
C ARG A 32 9.91 46.98 -15.59
N SER A 33 11.09 47.19 -15.00
CA SER A 33 11.84 48.44 -14.85
C SER A 33 11.55 49.34 -13.65
N TYR A 34 12.53 49.36 -12.73
CA TYR A 34 12.78 50.47 -11.82
C TYR A 34 13.17 51.74 -12.58
N ARG A 35 12.53 52.87 -12.25
CA ARG A 35 13.19 54.18 -12.16
C ARG A 35 12.50 55.07 -11.12
N LEU A 36 13.35 55.59 -10.25
CA LEU A 36 13.10 56.57 -9.20
C LEU A 36 12.49 57.86 -9.75
N SER A 37 11.59 58.50 -9.00
CA SER A 37 11.89 59.73 -8.23
C SER A 37 10.67 60.61 -7.98
N ASN A 38 10.67 61.18 -6.76
CA ASN A 38 10.14 62.47 -6.35
C ASN A 38 8.62 62.71 -6.23
N GLY A 39 8.24 63.12 -5.02
CA GLY A 39 7.67 64.47 -4.90
C GLY A 39 6.27 64.60 -4.32
N SER A 40 6.20 64.66 -2.99
CA SER A 40 5.43 65.64 -2.20
C SER A 40 3.91 65.85 -2.38
N ASN A 41 3.22 65.76 -1.23
CA ASN A 41 2.24 66.74 -0.71
C ASN A 41 1.00 67.10 -1.57
N ARG A 42 -0.20 66.73 -1.12
CA ARG A 42 -1.09 67.57 -0.27
C ARG A 42 -2.50 66.98 -0.13
N VAL A 43 -3.11 67.45 0.94
CA VAL A 43 -4.38 67.06 1.55
C VAL A 43 -5.58 67.79 0.91
N SER A 44 -6.74 67.11 0.96
CA SER A 44 -8.12 67.61 1.20
C SER A 44 -9.15 67.74 0.07
N ARG A 45 -10.30 67.12 0.40
CA ARG A 45 -11.72 67.58 0.33
C ARG A 45 -12.62 67.15 -0.84
N ILE A 46 -13.64 66.38 -0.42
CA ILE A 46 -15.10 66.56 -0.61
C ILE A 46 -15.64 66.56 -2.05
N GLY A 47 -16.56 65.61 -2.29
CA GLY A 47 -17.49 65.63 -3.42
C GLY A 47 -18.53 64.51 -3.31
N THR A 48 -19.67 64.84 -2.73
CA THR A 48 -20.93 64.08 -2.59
C THR A 48 -21.47 63.58 -3.94
N ILE A 49 -22.27 62.51 -3.97
CA ILE A 49 -23.57 62.45 -4.71
C ILE A 49 -24.44 61.28 -4.19
N HIS A 50 -25.74 61.57 -4.20
CA HIS A 50 -26.87 60.91 -3.56
C HIS A 50 -27.37 59.61 -4.21
N CYS A 51 -28.06 58.87 -3.34
CA CYS A 51 -28.88 57.68 -3.55
C CYS A 51 -30.05 57.86 -4.53
N LYS A 52 -30.41 56.78 -5.25
CA LYS A 52 -31.81 56.43 -5.51
C LYS A 52 -32.05 54.94 -5.26
N ARG A 53 -33.18 54.72 -4.59
CA ARG A 53 -33.68 53.55 -3.87
C ARG A 53 -34.58 52.72 -4.78
N LEU A 54 -34.59 51.40 -4.67
CA LEU A 54 -35.76 50.56 -4.95
C LEU A 54 -35.71 49.23 -4.19
N SER A 55 -36.90 48.77 -3.87
CA SER A 55 -37.30 48.09 -2.63
C SER A 55 -37.34 46.56 -2.70
N ILE A 56 -37.26 45.97 -1.51
CA ILE A 56 -37.40 44.54 -1.20
C ILE A 56 -38.88 44.12 -1.25
N THR A 57 -39.15 42.92 -1.78
CA THR A 57 -40.35 42.12 -1.45
C THR A 57 -39.94 40.72 -0.99
N LYS A 58 -40.48 40.30 0.17
CA LYS A 58 -40.32 38.99 0.81
C LYS A 58 -41.47 38.06 0.42
N THR A 59 -41.15 36.84 0.01
CA THR A 59 -41.94 35.59 0.12
C THR A 59 -40.96 34.44 -0.15
N GLY A 60 -40.85 33.31 0.55
CA GLY A 60 -41.43 32.70 1.73
C GLY A 60 -40.56 31.44 1.98
N MET A 61 -40.41 31.01 3.23
CA MET A 61 -39.59 29.85 3.62
C MET A 61 -40.10 28.54 3.02
N HIS A 62 -39.20 27.61 2.64
CA HIS A 62 -39.27 26.16 2.96
C HIS A 62 -37.95 25.44 2.59
N GLY A 63 -37.43 24.63 3.53
CA GLY A 63 -36.54 23.49 3.27
C GLY A 63 -35.04 23.76 3.08
N GLY A 64 -34.26 23.70 4.17
CA GLY A 64 -32.80 23.65 4.10
C GLY A 64 -32.31 22.26 3.68
N THR A 65 -31.82 22.14 2.44
CA THR A 65 -31.12 20.93 1.97
C THR A 65 -29.66 21.03 2.37
N LYS A 66 -29.21 20.19 3.30
CA LYS A 66 -27.78 19.96 3.57
C LYS A 66 -27.13 19.48 2.27
N ALA A 67 -26.11 20.19 1.79
CA ALA A 67 -25.26 19.72 0.71
C ALA A 67 -24.52 18.44 1.16
N ARG A 68 -25.07 17.29 0.77
CA ARG A 68 -24.42 15.98 0.86
C ARG A 68 -23.73 15.77 -0.48
N ALA A 69 -22.42 15.54 -0.49
CA ALA A 69 -21.74 15.07 -1.68
C ALA A 69 -22.30 13.68 -2.03
N VAL A 70 -23.26 13.63 -2.95
CA VAL A 70 -23.73 12.40 -3.56
C VAL A 70 -22.69 12.03 -4.61
N LEU A 71 -21.94 10.96 -4.36
CA LEU A 71 -21.19 10.30 -5.43
C LEU A 71 -22.21 9.87 -6.49
N SER A 72 -22.08 10.43 -7.69
CA SER A 72 -22.96 10.12 -8.80
C SER A 72 -23.01 8.60 -9.01
N PRO A 73 -24.20 8.00 -9.21
CA PRO A 73 -24.29 6.63 -9.69
C PRO A 73 -23.50 6.54 -11.00
N VAL A 74 -22.67 5.51 -11.15
CA VAL A 74 -22.11 5.17 -12.46
C VAL A 74 -23.30 4.69 -13.30
N SER A 75 -23.90 5.59 -14.07
CA SER A 75 -25.02 5.26 -14.97
C SER A 75 -24.47 4.60 -16.22
N ASP A 76 -24.82 3.33 -16.44
CA ASP A 76 -24.57 2.61 -17.70
C ASP A 76 -25.53 3.14 -18.79
N PRO A 77 -25.02 3.62 -19.95
CA PRO A 77 -25.83 3.56 -21.15
C PRO A 77 -25.96 2.09 -21.52
N ALA A 78 -27.21 1.60 -21.62
CA ALA A 78 -27.57 0.21 -21.89
C ALA A 78 -26.61 -0.48 -22.88
N ALA A 79 -25.69 -1.29 -22.34
CA ALA A 79 -24.79 -2.10 -23.14
C ALA A 79 -25.50 -3.42 -23.46
N SER A 80 -25.78 -3.61 -24.76
CA SER A 80 -26.06 -4.90 -25.37
C SER A 80 -25.13 -5.97 -24.80
N LEU A 81 -25.69 -7.09 -24.34
CA LEU A 81 -24.97 -8.30 -23.90
C LEU A 81 -24.02 -8.79 -25.00
N THR A 82 -22.79 -8.28 -25.01
CA THR A 82 -21.72 -8.85 -25.84
C THR A 82 -21.30 -10.17 -25.20
N LYS A 83 -21.43 -11.28 -25.94
CA LYS A 83 -21.08 -12.63 -25.49
C LYS A 83 -19.62 -12.82 -25.06
N LYS A 84 -18.73 -11.86 -25.34
CA LYS A 84 -17.29 -11.98 -25.18
C LYS A 84 -16.86 -11.62 -23.76
N ARG A 85 -16.13 -12.52 -23.10
CA ARG A 85 -15.72 -12.38 -21.69
C ARG A 85 -14.23 -12.18 -21.51
N VAL A 86 -13.42 -12.60 -22.49
CA VAL A 86 -11.95 -12.48 -22.49
C VAL A 86 -11.50 -11.46 -23.54
N PHE A 87 -10.61 -10.55 -23.15
CA PHE A 87 -10.13 -9.45 -23.99
C PHE A 87 -8.61 -9.42 -24.01
N THR A 88 -8.01 -9.67 -25.17
CA THR A 88 -6.55 -9.69 -25.33
C THR A 88 -5.96 -8.28 -25.53
N PHE A 89 -4.71 -8.11 -25.14
CA PHE A 89 -3.92 -6.90 -25.37
C PHE A 89 -2.45 -7.26 -25.61
N GLY A 90 -1.77 -6.49 -26.45
CA GLY A 90 -0.36 -6.68 -26.81
C GLY A 90 0.16 -5.48 -27.60
N LYS A 91 1.43 -5.49 -28.01
CA LYS A 91 2.06 -4.33 -28.64
C LYS A 91 1.29 -3.85 -29.89
N GLY A 92 0.67 -2.67 -29.79
CA GLY A 92 -0.08 -2.05 -30.88
C GLY A 92 -1.45 -2.71 -31.18
N ARG A 93 -1.94 -3.62 -30.33
CA ARG A 93 -3.21 -4.35 -30.54
C ARG A 93 -3.94 -4.51 -29.21
N SER A 94 -5.24 -4.20 -29.18
CA SER A 94 -6.09 -4.53 -28.03
C SER A 94 -7.54 -4.70 -28.44
N GLU A 95 -8.22 -5.63 -27.79
CA GLU A 95 -9.67 -5.83 -27.91
C GLU A 95 -10.48 -4.97 -26.93
N GLY A 96 -9.79 -4.29 -25.99
CA GLY A 96 -10.37 -3.36 -25.03
C GLY A 96 -9.98 -1.91 -25.30
N ASN A 97 -10.46 -0.99 -24.46
CA ASN A 97 -10.05 0.42 -24.47
C ASN A 97 -10.31 1.10 -23.11
N LYS A 98 -9.80 2.34 -22.92
CA LYS A 98 -9.95 3.11 -21.68
C LYS A 98 -11.39 3.34 -21.20
N GLY A 99 -12.38 3.26 -22.10
CA GLY A 99 -13.80 3.47 -21.79
C GLY A 99 -14.44 2.28 -21.09
N MET A 100 -13.84 1.09 -21.17
CA MET A 100 -14.41 -0.17 -20.70
C MET A 100 -14.07 -0.48 -19.23
N LYS A 101 -13.90 0.54 -18.38
CA LYS A 101 -13.51 0.36 -16.96
C LYS A 101 -14.52 -0.45 -16.16
N SER A 102 -15.80 -0.35 -16.47
CA SER A 102 -16.85 -1.13 -15.82
C SER A 102 -16.72 -2.63 -16.12
N LEU A 103 -16.23 -3.00 -17.31
CA LEU A 103 -16.11 -4.38 -17.78
C LEU A 103 -14.72 -4.99 -17.54
N LEU A 104 -13.65 -4.23 -17.78
CA LEU A 104 -12.25 -4.69 -17.72
C LEU A 104 -11.56 -4.29 -16.42
N GLY A 105 -12.25 -3.56 -15.56
CA GLY A 105 -11.64 -2.89 -14.41
C GLY A 105 -10.73 -1.72 -14.81
N GLY A 106 -10.28 -0.95 -13.82
CA GLY A 106 -9.37 0.18 -14.05
C GLY A 106 -8.02 -0.26 -14.62
N LYS A 107 -7.48 -1.39 -14.16
CA LYS A 107 -6.19 -1.93 -14.63
C LYS A 107 -6.28 -2.46 -16.05
N GLY A 108 -7.25 -3.32 -16.36
CA GLY A 108 -7.41 -3.92 -17.69
C GLY A 108 -7.70 -2.88 -18.76
N ALA A 109 -8.56 -1.90 -18.46
CA ALA A 109 -8.84 -0.79 -19.39
C ALA A 109 -7.60 0.07 -19.69
N ASN A 110 -6.74 0.31 -18.68
CA ASN A 110 -5.48 1.04 -18.88
C ASN A 110 -4.44 0.21 -19.64
N LEU A 111 -4.33 -1.10 -19.38
CA LEU A 111 -3.45 -2.01 -20.15
C LEU A 111 -3.85 -2.03 -21.63
N ALA A 112 -5.14 -2.12 -21.90
CA ALA A 112 -5.70 -2.06 -23.25
C ALA A 112 -5.39 -0.73 -23.95
N GLU A 113 -5.55 0.40 -23.26
CA GLU A 113 -5.21 1.73 -23.79
C GLU A 113 -3.71 1.86 -24.08
N MET A 114 -2.84 1.44 -23.15
CA MET A 114 -1.39 1.50 -23.35
C MET A 114 -0.95 0.64 -24.54
N ALA A 115 -1.53 -0.55 -24.68
CA ALA A 115 -1.31 -1.44 -25.80
C ALA A 115 -1.77 -0.82 -27.13
N SER A 116 -2.97 -0.23 -27.17
CA SER A 116 -3.55 0.34 -28.39
C SER A 116 -2.81 1.58 -28.90
N ILE A 117 -2.26 2.41 -28.00
CA ILE A 117 -1.44 3.58 -28.38
C ILE A 117 0.02 3.22 -28.71
N GLY A 118 0.37 1.92 -28.70
CA GLY A 118 1.66 1.42 -29.18
C GLY A 118 2.78 1.39 -28.13
N LEU A 119 2.47 1.50 -26.84
CA LEU A 119 3.48 1.29 -25.79
C LEU A 119 3.90 -0.18 -25.71
N SER A 120 5.14 -0.41 -25.29
CA SER A 120 5.68 -1.76 -25.05
C SER A 120 5.07 -2.36 -23.78
N VAL A 121 3.84 -2.87 -23.91
CA VAL A 121 3.13 -3.60 -22.86
C VAL A 121 3.33 -5.10 -23.09
N PRO A 122 3.80 -5.87 -22.09
CA PRO A 122 3.84 -7.33 -22.21
C PRO A 122 2.45 -7.87 -22.54
N PRO A 123 2.32 -8.78 -23.53
CA PRO A 123 1.03 -9.28 -23.97
C PRO A 123 0.31 -10.02 -22.85
N GLY A 124 -1.02 -9.95 -22.91
CA GLY A 124 -1.88 -10.50 -21.88
C GLY A 124 -3.34 -10.53 -22.32
N LEU A 125 -4.19 -10.91 -21.37
CA LEU A 125 -5.63 -10.91 -21.49
C LEU A 125 -6.30 -10.43 -20.21
N THR A 126 -7.50 -9.88 -20.36
CA THR A 126 -8.37 -9.49 -19.24
C THR A 126 -9.64 -10.31 -19.30
N ILE A 127 -9.94 -11.03 -18.23
CA ILE A 127 -11.24 -11.68 -17.99
C ILE A 127 -12.16 -10.64 -17.34
N SER A 128 -13.32 -10.42 -17.94
CA SER A 128 -14.25 -9.35 -17.55
C SER A 128 -14.85 -9.50 -16.14
N THR A 129 -15.31 -8.38 -15.58
CA THR A 129 -16.12 -8.34 -14.34
C THR A 129 -17.44 -9.09 -14.47
N GLU A 130 -17.97 -9.21 -15.70
CA GLU A 130 -19.20 -9.98 -15.97
C GLU A 130 -18.97 -11.48 -15.82
N ALA A 131 -17.81 -11.99 -16.22
CA ALA A 131 -17.43 -13.37 -15.95
C ALA A 131 -17.32 -13.64 -14.44
N CYS A 132 -16.80 -12.68 -13.66
CA CYS A 132 -16.82 -12.76 -12.19
C CYS A 132 -18.25 -12.83 -11.65
N GLN A 133 -19.16 -11.98 -12.15
CA GLN A 133 -20.57 -12.03 -11.75
C GLN A 133 -21.22 -13.38 -12.08
N GLN A 134 -20.98 -13.91 -13.29
CA GLN A 134 -21.47 -15.22 -13.71
C GLN A 134 -20.95 -16.33 -12.81
N TYR A 135 -19.67 -16.29 -12.44
CA TYR A 135 -19.05 -17.22 -11.49
C TYR A 135 -19.76 -17.19 -10.13
N GLN A 136 -20.05 -16.00 -9.59
CA GLN A 136 -20.74 -15.87 -8.30
C GLN A 136 -22.17 -16.41 -8.37
N VAL A 137 -22.92 -16.07 -9.42
CA VAL A 137 -24.32 -16.53 -9.60
C VAL A 137 -24.41 -18.04 -9.85
N ALA A 138 -23.41 -18.63 -10.52
CA ALA A 138 -23.34 -20.07 -10.77
C ALA A 138 -22.89 -20.90 -9.55
N GLY A 139 -22.81 -20.29 -8.36
CA GLY A 139 -22.37 -20.97 -7.15
C GLY A 139 -20.89 -21.27 -7.12
N LYS A 140 -20.06 -20.29 -7.53
CA LYS A 140 -18.59 -20.36 -7.55
C LYS A 140 -18.03 -21.42 -8.50
N LYS A 141 -18.61 -21.50 -9.70
CA LYS A 141 -18.14 -22.36 -10.78
C LYS A 141 -17.87 -21.54 -12.01
N LEU A 142 -16.78 -21.83 -12.71
CA LEU A 142 -16.48 -21.15 -13.97
C LEU A 142 -17.65 -21.37 -14.96
N PRO A 143 -18.19 -20.29 -15.57
CA PRO A 143 -19.30 -20.42 -16.50
C PRO A 143 -18.87 -21.17 -17.77
N GLU A 144 -19.81 -21.89 -18.38
CA GLU A 144 -19.58 -22.69 -19.58
C GLU A 144 -18.96 -21.84 -20.71
N GLY A 145 -17.98 -22.42 -21.42
CA GLY A 145 -17.26 -21.76 -22.51
C GLY A 145 -16.20 -20.76 -22.08
N LEU A 146 -16.14 -20.34 -20.81
CA LEU A 146 -15.17 -19.33 -20.38
C LEU A 146 -13.74 -19.87 -20.42
N TRP A 147 -13.55 -21.14 -20.07
CA TRP A 147 -12.23 -21.76 -20.07
C TRP A 147 -11.65 -21.83 -21.49
N GLU A 148 -12.48 -22.17 -22.47
CA GLU A 148 -12.11 -22.18 -23.89
C GLU A 148 -11.71 -20.79 -24.38
N GLU A 149 -12.46 -19.74 -24.02
CA GLU A 149 -12.09 -18.35 -24.32
C GLU A 149 -10.75 -17.95 -23.67
N ILE A 150 -10.48 -18.41 -22.44
CA ILE A 150 -9.20 -18.17 -21.76
C ILE A 150 -8.06 -18.87 -22.52
N LEU A 151 -8.24 -20.12 -22.92
CA LEU A 151 -7.24 -20.87 -23.69
C LEU A 151 -6.95 -20.21 -25.04
N GLU A 152 -7.97 -19.69 -25.74
CA GLU A 152 -7.78 -18.91 -26.97
C GLU A 152 -6.94 -17.65 -26.73
N GLY A 153 -7.21 -16.94 -25.63
CA GLY A 153 -6.43 -15.78 -25.22
C GLY A 153 -4.99 -16.15 -24.82
N LEU A 154 -4.76 -17.29 -24.19
CA LEU A 154 -3.42 -17.79 -23.91
C LEU A 154 -2.66 -18.10 -25.20
N SER A 155 -3.30 -18.75 -26.17
CA SER A 155 -2.68 -19.01 -27.48
C SER A 155 -2.38 -17.72 -28.25
N PHE A 156 -3.06 -16.61 -27.97
CA PHE A 156 -2.63 -15.29 -28.45
C PHE A 156 -1.32 -14.84 -27.80
N ILE A 157 -1.18 -14.95 -26.48
CA ILE A 157 0.05 -14.59 -25.75
C ILE A 157 1.23 -15.46 -26.20
N GLU A 158 1.04 -16.77 -26.31
CA GLU A 158 2.07 -17.73 -26.72
C GLU A 158 2.61 -17.42 -28.13
N ARG A 159 1.72 -17.07 -29.07
CA ARG A 159 2.11 -16.67 -30.44
C ARG A 159 2.85 -15.34 -30.48
N ASP A 160 2.47 -14.37 -29.65
CA ASP A 160 3.08 -13.04 -29.64
C ASP A 160 4.50 -13.08 -29.06
N ILE A 161 4.72 -13.89 -28.01
CA ILE A 161 6.03 -14.07 -27.38
C ILE A 161 6.90 -15.12 -28.07
N GLY A 162 6.28 -16.13 -28.71
CA GLY A 162 6.99 -17.30 -29.24
C GLY A 162 7.47 -18.26 -28.15
N ALA A 163 6.74 -18.31 -27.02
CA ALA A 163 6.98 -19.18 -25.87
C ALA A 163 5.67 -19.86 -25.47
N SER A 164 5.75 -20.99 -24.77
CA SER A 164 4.57 -21.78 -24.43
C SER A 164 4.49 -22.08 -22.94
N LEU A 165 3.27 -22.19 -22.43
CA LEU A 165 3.05 -22.62 -21.06
C LEU A 165 3.52 -24.08 -20.92
N ALA A 166 4.23 -24.39 -19.83
CA ALA A 166 4.83 -25.70 -19.55
C ALA A 166 5.99 -26.15 -20.47
N ASP A 167 6.50 -25.34 -21.40
CA ASP A 167 7.66 -25.69 -22.24
C ASP A 167 8.99 -25.27 -21.57
N PRO A 168 9.86 -26.20 -21.13
CA PRO A 168 11.14 -25.85 -20.52
C PRO A 168 12.11 -25.14 -21.48
N SER A 169 12.03 -25.40 -22.79
CA SER A 169 12.94 -24.80 -23.76
C SER A 169 12.61 -23.32 -24.01
N LYS A 170 11.32 -22.98 -23.95
CA LYS A 170 10.79 -21.63 -24.14
C LYS A 170 9.68 -21.35 -23.13
N PRO A 171 10.06 -21.13 -21.85
CA PRO A 171 9.07 -21.03 -20.79
C PRO A 171 8.30 -19.72 -20.89
N LEU A 172 6.98 -19.82 -20.99
CA LEU A 172 6.07 -18.71 -20.73
C LEU A 172 5.66 -18.74 -19.26
N LEU A 173 5.94 -17.65 -18.54
CA LEU A 173 5.48 -17.44 -17.18
C LEU A 173 4.46 -16.28 -17.16
N LEU A 174 3.49 -16.37 -16.28
CA LEU A 174 2.36 -15.44 -16.20
C LEU A 174 2.29 -14.76 -14.84
N SER A 175 1.73 -13.56 -14.82
CA SER A 175 1.21 -12.93 -13.62
C SER A 175 -0.32 -12.88 -13.66
N VAL A 176 -0.94 -13.04 -12.50
CA VAL A 176 -2.40 -12.96 -12.33
C VAL A 176 -2.71 -11.84 -11.34
N ARG A 177 -3.49 -10.86 -11.79
CA ARG A 177 -3.77 -9.62 -11.04
C ARG A 177 -5.25 -9.27 -11.04
N SER A 178 -5.80 -9.07 -9.84
CA SER A 178 -7.14 -8.53 -9.65
C SER A 178 -7.23 -7.06 -10.12
N GLY A 179 -8.39 -6.68 -10.66
CA GLY A 179 -8.67 -5.31 -11.10
C GLY A 179 -10.17 -5.01 -11.17
N ALA A 180 -10.71 -4.34 -10.16
CA ALA A 180 -12.07 -3.81 -10.19
C ALA A 180 -12.14 -2.45 -10.93
N ALA A 181 -13.36 -1.97 -11.23
CA ALA A 181 -13.58 -0.68 -11.88
C ALA A 181 -13.05 0.51 -11.06
N ILE A 182 -13.04 0.36 -9.74
CA ILE A 182 -12.47 1.30 -8.77
C ILE A 182 -11.48 0.57 -7.85
N SER A 183 -10.60 1.33 -7.20
CA SER A 183 -9.65 0.75 -6.24
C SER A 183 -10.39 0.08 -5.08
N MET A 184 -10.12 -1.21 -4.87
CA MET A 184 -10.72 -1.98 -3.79
C MET A 184 -9.65 -2.74 -2.98
N PRO A 185 -9.49 -2.44 -1.68
CA PRO A 185 -8.70 -3.26 -0.78
C PRO A 185 -9.43 -4.57 -0.44
N GLY A 186 -8.66 -5.63 -0.17
CA GLY A 186 -9.20 -6.96 0.15
C GLY A 186 -9.44 -7.86 -1.06
N MET A 187 -9.10 -7.38 -2.26
CA MET A 187 -8.94 -8.23 -3.43
C MET A 187 -7.68 -9.07 -3.31
N MET A 188 -7.65 -10.21 -4.01
CA MET A 188 -6.51 -11.10 -4.09
C MET A 188 -5.24 -10.32 -4.45
N ASP A 189 -4.17 -10.58 -3.70
CA ASP A 189 -2.84 -10.07 -4.00
C ASP A 189 -2.32 -10.63 -5.34
N THR A 190 -1.31 -9.98 -5.90
CA THR A 190 -0.78 -10.37 -7.22
C THR A 190 -0.02 -11.69 -7.12
N VAL A 191 -0.29 -12.63 -8.02
CA VAL A 191 0.52 -13.84 -8.19
C VAL A 191 1.47 -13.62 -9.35
N LEU A 192 2.78 -13.83 -9.12
CA LEU A 192 3.83 -13.78 -10.13
C LEU A 192 4.35 -15.19 -10.43
N ASN A 193 5.05 -15.35 -11.56
CA ASN A 193 5.75 -16.57 -11.95
C ASN A 193 4.84 -17.81 -12.09
N LEU A 194 3.55 -17.63 -12.36
CA LEU A 194 2.63 -18.71 -12.64
C LEU A 194 3.07 -19.47 -13.88
N GLY A 195 3.12 -20.79 -13.78
CA GLY A 195 3.62 -21.71 -14.81
C GLY A 195 4.94 -22.37 -14.46
N LEU A 196 5.57 -21.99 -13.34
CA LEU A 196 6.73 -22.71 -12.82
C LEU A 196 6.35 -24.11 -12.32
N ASN A 197 7.21 -25.06 -12.66
CA ASN A 197 7.25 -26.44 -12.17
C ASN A 197 8.69 -26.96 -12.32
N ASP A 198 8.92 -28.22 -11.96
CA ASP A 198 10.26 -28.81 -11.95
C ASP A 198 10.96 -28.87 -13.30
N GLN A 199 10.19 -28.99 -14.38
CA GLN A 199 10.75 -29.00 -15.73
C GLN A 199 11.03 -27.56 -16.19
N VAL A 200 10.07 -26.66 -15.98
CA VAL A 200 10.14 -25.26 -16.41
C VAL A 200 11.22 -24.49 -15.65
N VAL A 201 11.43 -24.76 -14.35
CA VAL A 201 12.48 -24.09 -13.56
C VAL A 201 13.88 -24.43 -14.05
N VAL A 202 14.11 -25.66 -14.52
CA VAL A 202 15.39 -26.07 -15.14
C VAL A 202 15.62 -25.30 -16.44
N GLY A 203 14.57 -25.16 -17.24
CA GLY A 203 14.58 -24.34 -18.45
C GLY A 203 14.87 -22.85 -18.18
N LEU A 204 14.26 -22.30 -17.14
CA LEU A 204 14.47 -20.92 -16.69
C LEU A 204 15.90 -20.72 -16.18
N ALA A 205 16.42 -21.68 -15.40
CA ALA A 205 17.77 -21.69 -14.86
C ALA A 205 18.83 -21.65 -15.98
N ALA A 206 18.62 -22.42 -17.05
CA ALA A 206 19.52 -22.44 -18.20
C ALA A 206 19.65 -21.09 -18.90
N LYS A 207 18.61 -20.24 -18.85
CA LYS A 207 18.60 -18.92 -19.49
C LYS A 207 19.00 -17.77 -18.57
N SER A 208 18.68 -17.89 -17.29
CA SER A 208 18.62 -16.76 -16.36
C SER A 208 19.48 -16.96 -15.11
N GLY A 209 20.18 -18.10 -15.02
CA GLY A 209 20.97 -18.50 -13.85
C GLY A 209 20.15 -19.31 -12.85
N GLU A 210 20.80 -20.32 -12.26
CA GLU A 210 20.14 -21.27 -11.37
C GLU A 210 19.57 -20.61 -10.12
N ARG A 211 20.37 -19.78 -9.44
CA ARG A 211 19.95 -19.12 -8.20
C ARG A 211 18.66 -18.32 -8.41
N PHE A 212 18.58 -17.53 -9.49
CA PHE A 212 17.39 -16.74 -9.81
C PHE A 212 16.17 -17.62 -10.08
N ALA A 213 16.33 -18.71 -10.85
CA ALA A 213 15.22 -19.58 -11.21
C ALA A 213 14.63 -20.27 -9.97
N TYR A 214 15.48 -20.80 -9.08
CA TYR A 214 15.02 -21.46 -7.86
C TYR A 214 14.55 -20.48 -6.79
N ASP A 215 15.10 -19.25 -6.71
CA ASP A 215 14.54 -18.18 -5.87
C ASP A 215 13.14 -17.79 -6.34
N SER A 216 12.96 -17.64 -7.66
CA SER A 216 11.65 -17.38 -8.27
C SER A 216 10.65 -18.51 -8.01
N PHE A 217 11.12 -19.76 -8.01
CA PHE A 217 10.27 -20.92 -7.78
C PHE A 217 9.85 -21.07 -6.33
N ARG A 218 10.76 -20.89 -5.35
CA ARG A 218 10.36 -20.91 -3.93
C ARG A 218 9.35 -19.79 -3.61
N ARG A 219 9.54 -18.59 -4.16
CA ARG A 219 8.64 -17.45 -3.97
C ARG A 219 7.28 -17.72 -4.60
N PHE A 220 7.26 -18.35 -5.77
CA PHE A 220 6.02 -18.79 -6.39
C PHE A 220 5.30 -19.84 -5.56
N LEU A 221 6.00 -20.84 -5.02
CA LEU A 221 5.40 -21.87 -4.16
C LEU A 221 4.77 -21.26 -2.91
N ASP A 222 5.43 -20.31 -2.27
CA ASP A 222 4.86 -19.60 -1.12
C ASP A 222 3.65 -18.75 -1.53
N MET A 223 3.82 -17.85 -2.50
CA MET A 223 2.78 -16.92 -2.95
C MET A 223 1.54 -17.63 -3.51
N PHE A 224 1.72 -18.68 -4.31
CA PHE A 224 0.61 -19.48 -4.80
C PHE A 224 -0.06 -20.25 -3.65
N GLY A 225 0.72 -20.77 -2.71
CA GLY A 225 0.23 -21.51 -1.55
C GLY A 225 -0.65 -20.63 -0.67
N ASP A 226 -0.15 -19.45 -0.31
CA ASP A 226 -0.84 -18.48 0.53
C ASP A 226 -2.03 -17.85 -0.17
N VAL A 227 -1.81 -17.26 -1.35
CA VAL A 227 -2.82 -16.42 -1.99
C VAL A 227 -3.89 -17.25 -2.71
N VAL A 228 -3.52 -18.37 -3.35
CA VAL A 228 -4.48 -19.19 -4.12
C VAL A 228 -5.07 -20.31 -3.27
N LEU A 229 -4.24 -21.01 -2.50
CA LEU A 229 -4.70 -22.16 -1.72
C LEU A 229 -5.00 -21.83 -0.26
N GLY A 230 -4.63 -20.66 0.26
CA GLY A 230 -4.83 -20.32 1.68
C GLY A 230 -3.97 -21.17 2.62
N ILE A 231 -2.74 -21.50 2.22
CA ILE A 231 -1.70 -22.09 3.07
C ILE A 231 -0.97 -20.95 3.77
N PRO A 232 -1.00 -20.84 5.11
CA PRO A 232 -0.40 -19.69 5.79
C PRO A 232 1.08 -19.50 5.46
N HIS A 233 1.44 -18.29 4.99
CA HIS A 233 2.82 -17.87 4.70
C HIS A 233 3.84 -18.27 5.79
N ALA A 234 3.44 -18.19 7.07
CA ALA A 234 4.29 -18.57 8.21
C ALA A 234 4.85 -20.00 8.13
N LYS A 235 4.19 -20.93 7.43
CA LYS A 235 4.69 -22.30 7.22
C LYS A 235 5.88 -22.36 6.27
N PHE A 236 5.89 -21.49 5.25
CA PHE A 236 6.99 -21.36 4.31
C PHE A 236 8.18 -20.67 4.99
N GLU A 237 7.94 -19.57 5.70
CA GLU A 237 8.96 -18.86 6.48
C GLU A 237 9.63 -19.76 7.54
N GLU A 238 8.87 -20.62 8.22
CA GLU A 238 9.43 -21.59 9.17
C GLU A 238 10.48 -22.52 8.52
N LYS A 239 10.31 -22.91 7.25
CA LYS A 239 11.28 -23.73 6.52
C LYS A 239 12.48 -22.92 6.06
N LEU A 240 12.26 -21.70 5.57
CA LEU A 240 13.32 -20.79 5.14
C LEU A 240 14.25 -20.42 6.31
N GLU A 241 13.70 -20.02 7.46
CA GLU A 241 14.49 -19.66 8.64
C GLU A 241 15.33 -20.84 9.15
N ARG A 242 14.74 -22.04 9.24
CA ARG A 242 15.49 -23.26 9.60
C ARG A 242 16.65 -23.55 8.64
N MET A 243 16.43 -23.34 7.34
CA MET A 243 17.50 -23.51 6.36
C MET A 243 18.62 -22.48 6.60
N LYS A 244 18.27 -21.20 6.79
CA LYS A 244 19.26 -20.14 7.09
C LYS A 244 20.06 -20.44 8.35
N GLU A 245 19.39 -20.85 9.42
CA GLU A 245 20.02 -21.30 10.67
C GLU A 245 20.99 -22.46 10.41
N SER A 246 20.56 -23.50 9.67
CA SER A 246 21.40 -24.67 9.37
C SER A 246 22.65 -24.35 8.54
N LYS A 247 22.56 -23.32 7.69
CA LYS A 247 23.67 -22.86 6.83
C LYS A 247 24.50 -21.74 7.47
N GLY A 248 24.08 -21.23 8.63
CA GLY A 248 24.77 -20.16 9.35
C GLY A 248 24.70 -18.79 8.66
N VAL A 249 23.70 -18.58 7.79
CA VAL A 249 23.50 -17.31 7.07
C VAL A 249 22.39 -16.47 7.71
N LYS A 250 22.41 -15.15 7.52
CA LYS A 250 21.41 -14.24 8.12
C LYS A 250 20.39 -13.74 7.11
N ASN A 251 20.82 -13.48 5.87
CA ASN A 251 19.98 -12.95 4.82
C ASN A 251 19.66 -14.03 3.77
N ASP A 252 18.44 -14.02 3.24
CA ASP A 252 18.02 -14.89 2.14
C ASP A 252 18.95 -14.80 0.93
N THR A 253 19.54 -13.62 0.71
CA THR A 253 20.43 -13.37 -0.42
C THR A 253 21.69 -14.23 -0.40
N GLU A 254 22.08 -14.68 0.80
CA GLU A 254 23.28 -15.48 1.04
C GLU A 254 23.07 -16.99 0.77
N LEU A 255 21.82 -17.43 0.55
CA LEU A 255 21.52 -18.80 0.16
C LEU A 255 22.01 -19.08 -1.27
N SER A 256 22.66 -20.23 -1.44
CA SER A 256 23.15 -20.71 -2.74
C SER A 256 22.03 -21.27 -3.61
N ALA A 257 22.32 -21.55 -4.88
CA ALA A 257 21.34 -22.19 -5.77
C ALA A 257 20.97 -23.61 -5.29
N GLU A 258 21.93 -24.33 -4.72
CA GLU A 258 21.76 -25.66 -4.14
C GLU A 258 20.84 -25.62 -2.91
N ASP A 259 21.02 -24.63 -2.04
CA ASP A 259 20.14 -24.43 -0.88
C ASP A 259 18.70 -24.13 -1.34
N LEU A 260 18.53 -23.27 -2.34
CA LEU A 260 17.21 -22.93 -2.89
C LEU A 260 16.53 -24.12 -3.57
N LYS A 261 17.28 -24.99 -4.25
CA LYS A 261 16.78 -26.27 -4.79
C LYS A 261 16.24 -27.16 -3.68
N GLU A 262 16.98 -27.30 -2.58
CA GLU A 262 16.52 -28.05 -1.41
C GLU A 262 15.28 -27.41 -0.79
N LEU A 263 15.23 -26.07 -0.69
CA LEU A 263 14.11 -25.35 -0.09
C LEU A 263 12.83 -25.51 -0.88
N VAL A 264 12.91 -25.54 -2.22
CA VAL A 264 11.78 -25.80 -3.11
C VAL A 264 11.12 -27.14 -2.79
N GLU A 265 11.90 -28.20 -2.56
CA GLU A 265 11.35 -29.51 -2.16
C GLU A 265 10.71 -29.45 -0.77
N GLN A 266 11.33 -28.74 0.18
CA GLN A 266 10.72 -28.51 1.49
C GLN A 266 9.40 -27.74 1.38
N TYR A 267 9.29 -26.76 0.47
CA TYR A 267 8.07 -25.99 0.25
C TYR A 267 6.96 -26.83 -0.38
N LYS A 268 7.27 -27.70 -1.36
CA LYS A 268 6.28 -28.64 -1.89
C LYS A 268 5.73 -29.57 -0.82
N SER A 269 6.57 -30.00 0.13
CA SER A 269 6.11 -30.85 1.24
C SER A 269 5.05 -30.17 2.11
N ILE A 270 5.05 -28.84 2.22
CA ILE A 270 4.04 -28.07 2.96
C ILE A 270 2.66 -28.23 2.32
N TYR A 271 2.57 -28.23 0.99
CA TYR A 271 1.30 -28.41 0.28
C TYR A 271 0.64 -29.74 0.69
N LEU A 272 1.41 -30.82 0.68
CA LEU A 272 0.93 -32.14 1.07
C LEU A 272 0.54 -32.17 2.56
N GLN A 273 1.33 -31.54 3.44
CA GLN A 273 1.07 -31.53 4.89
C GLN A 273 -0.17 -30.71 5.27
N VAL A 274 -0.39 -29.57 4.63
CA VAL A 274 -1.45 -28.62 5.01
C VAL A 274 -2.75 -28.86 4.25
N LYS A 275 -2.67 -29.22 2.97
CA LYS A 275 -3.84 -29.40 2.10
C LYS A 275 -4.11 -30.85 1.73
N GLY A 276 -3.21 -31.78 2.05
CA GLY A 276 -3.35 -33.19 1.66
C GLY A 276 -3.18 -33.42 0.16
N GLN A 277 -2.68 -32.44 -0.59
CA GLN A 277 -2.51 -32.50 -2.03
C GLN A 277 -1.13 -31.94 -2.41
N GLU A 278 -0.55 -32.47 -3.47
CA GLU A 278 0.71 -31.96 -4.00
C GLU A 278 0.52 -30.59 -4.67
N PHE A 279 1.63 -29.85 -4.80
CA PHE A 279 1.65 -28.63 -5.59
C PHE A 279 1.23 -28.93 -7.05
N PRO A 280 0.26 -28.20 -7.64
CA PRO A 280 -0.19 -28.46 -9.00
C PRO A 280 0.92 -28.16 -10.01
N SER A 281 1.55 -29.19 -10.54
CA SER A 281 2.66 -29.05 -11.51
C SER A 281 2.20 -28.66 -12.91
N ASP A 282 0.93 -28.88 -13.26
CA ASP A 282 0.32 -28.42 -14.51
C ASP A 282 0.03 -26.91 -14.45
N PRO A 283 0.69 -26.09 -15.29
CA PRO A 283 0.45 -24.64 -15.35
C PRO A 283 -0.99 -24.24 -15.68
N LYS A 284 -1.72 -25.07 -16.44
CA LYS A 284 -3.13 -24.77 -16.75
C LYS A 284 -3.98 -24.92 -15.50
N LYS A 285 -3.72 -25.94 -14.68
CA LYS A 285 -4.39 -26.09 -13.39
C LYS A 285 -4.03 -24.96 -12.42
N GLN A 286 -2.77 -24.53 -12.40
CA GLN A 286 -2.36 -23.35 -11.62
C GLN A 286 -3.17 -22.11 -12.03
N LEU A 287 -3.32 -21.89 -13.34
CA LEU A 287 -4.05 -20.74 -13.87
C LEU A 287 -5.54 -20.77 -13.52
N GLU A 288 -6.19 -21.93 -13.67
CA GLU A 288 -7.59 -22.15 -13.30
C GLU A 288 -7.83 -21.75 -11.83
N LEU A 289 -7.03 -22.32 -10.91
CA LEU A 289 -7.13 -22.05 -9.48
C LEU A 289 -6.87 -20.57 -9.15
N ALA A 290 -5.91 -19.94 -9.82
CA ALA A 290 -5.61 -18.52 -9.61
C ALA A 290 -6.78 -17.61 -10.06
N ILE A 291 -7.47 -17.94 -11.16
CA ILE A 291 -8.64 -17.20 -11.63
C ILE A 291 -9.80 -17.33 -10.63
N GLU A 292 -10.07 -18.55 -10.16
CA GLU A 292 -11.08 -18.82 -9.14
C GLU A 292 -10.79 -18.04 -7.85
N ALA A 293 -9.54 -18.05 -7.38
CA ALA A 293 -9.11 -17.30 -6.20
C ALA A 293 -9.31 -15.77 -6.37
N VAL A 294 -9.05 -15.21 -7.58
CA VAL A 294 -9.34 -13.79 -7.84
C VAL A 294 -10.84 -13.53 -7.76
N PHE A 295 -11.67 -14.38 -8.35
CA PHE A 295 -13.12 -14.22 -8.28
C PHE A 295 -13.65 -14.37 -6.86
N ASP A 296 -13.18 -15.35 -6.10
CA ASP A 296 -13.54 -15.55 -4.70
C ASP A 296 -13.16 -14.36 -3.82
N SER A 297 -12.01 -13.73 -4.09
CA SER A 297 -11.57 -12.55 -3.34
C SER A 297 -12.51 -11.34 -3.46
N TRP A 298 -13.37 -11.30 -4.48
CA TRP A 298 -14.41 -10.28 -4.60
C TRP A 298 -15.36 -10.27 -3.39
N ASP A 299 -15.66 -11.45 -2.85
CA ASP A 299 -16.54 -11.63 -1.69
C ASP A 299 -15.74 -11.95 -0.42
N SER A 300 -14.47 -11.54 -0.38
CA SER A 300 -13.71 -11.57 0.86
C SER A 300 -14.38 -10.66 1.92
N PRO A 301 -14.30 -11.02 3.21
CA PRO A 301 -14.86 -10.20 4.29
C PRO A 301 -14.39 -8.73 4.22
N ARG A 302 -13.11 -8.53 3.88
CA ARG A 302 -12.50 -7.21 3.72
C ARG A 302 -13.07 -6.43 2.54
N ALA A 303 -13.27 -7.08 1.38
CA ALA A 303 -13.84 -6.43 0.20
C ALA A 303 -15.33 -6.06 0.42
N ILE A 304 -16.11 -6.96 1.03
CA ILE A 304 -17.51 -6.71 1.42
C ILE A 304 -17.60 -5.52 2.38
N LYS A 305 -16.76 -5.52 3.43
CA LYS A 305 -16.74 -4.45 4.43
C LYS A 305 -16.34 -3.11 3.81
N TYR A 306 -15.33 -3.09 2.95
CA TYR A 306 -14.92 -1.88 2.25
C TYR A 306 -16.05 -1.30 1.38
N ARG A 307 -16.75 -2.15 0.60
CA ARG A 307 -17.90 -1.71 -0.20
C ARG A 307 -19.02 -1.15 0.68
N SER A 308 -19.29 -1.80 1.81
CA SER A 308 -20.29 -1.36 2.79
C SER A 308 -19.96 0.00 3.41
N ILE A 309 -18.74 0.18 3.93
CA ILE A 309 -18.30 1.43 4.58
C ILE A 309 -18.33 2.61 3.60
N ASN A 310 -17.88 2.38 2.36
CA ASN A 310 -17.80 3.42 1.34
C ASN A 310 -19.07 3.57 0.50
N GLN A 311 -20.14 2.84 0.85
CA GLN A 311 -21.43 2.88 0.14
C GLN A 311 -21.29 2.62 -1.37
N ILE A 312 -20.39 1.70 -1.73
CA ILE A 312 -20.15 1.30 -3.12
C ILE A 312 -21.18 0.23 -3.49
N SER A 313 -22.11 0.58 -4.37
CA SER A 313 -23.11 -0.33 -4.94
C SER A 313 -23.02 -0.36 -6.47
N GLY A 314 -23.52 -1.42 -7.10
CA GLY A 314 -23.68 -1.52 -8.57
C GLY A 314 -22.46 -2.06 -9.33
N LEU A 315 -21.36 -2.40 -8.65
CA LEU A 315 -20.24 -3.09 -9.29
C LEU A 315 -20.59 -4.57 -9.50
N LYS A 316 -20.31 -5.09 -10.71
CA LYS A 316 -20.61 -6.48 -11.10
C LYS A 316 -19.63 -7.51 -10.51
N GLY A 317 -18.38 -7.11 -10.29
CA GLY A 317 -17.30 -8.01 -9.88
C GLY A 317 -15.93 -7.39 -10.06
N THR A 318 -14.90 -8.23 -10.00
CA THR A 318 -13.53 -7.87 -10.39
C THR A 318 -13.17 -8.47 -11.74
N ALA A 319 -12.34 -7.79 -12.52
CA ALA A 319 -11.66 -8.41 -13.65
C ALA A 319 -10.41 -9.18 -13.17
N VAL A 320 -9.95 -10.10 -14.01
CA VAL A 320 -8.68 -10.82 -13.84
C VAL A 320 -7.76 -10.45 -15.00
N ASN A 321 -6.58 -9.91 -14.70
CA ASN A 321 -5.57 -9.60 -15.70
C ASN A 321 -4.51 -10.69 -15.67
N ILE A 322 -4.35 -11.40 -16.77
CA ILE A 322 -3.33 -12.43 -16.97
C ILE A 322 -2.32 -11.86 -17.96
N GLN A 323 -1.06 -11.73 -17.55
CA GLN A 323 -0.05 -11.04 -18.34
C GLN A 323 1.27 -11.80 -18.34
N CYS A 324 1.94 -11.87 -19.50
CA CYS A 324 3.29 -12.42 -19.61
C CYS A 324 4.24 -11.75 -18.61
N MET A 325 5.00 -12.57 -17.89
CA MET A 325 6.08 -12.10 -17.03
C MET A 325 7.19 -11.49 -17.87
N VAL A 326 7.79 -10.45 -17.32
CA VAL A 326 9.09 -9.91 -17.72
C VAL A 326 9.93 -9.79 -16.45
N PHE A 327 11.23 -10.01 -16.58
CA PHE A 327 12.11 -10.13 -15.44
C PHE A 327 13.08 -8.95 -15.42
N GLY A 328 13.08 -8.20 -14.31
CA GLY A 328 14.04 -7.12 -14.08
C GLY A 328 15.36 -7.60 -13.47
N ASN A 329 15.45 -8.88 -13.13
CA ASN A 329 16.51 -9.52 -12.33
C ASN A 329 17.20 -10.69 -13.06
N MET A 330 17.30 -10.63 -14.39
CA MET A 330 18.08 -11.60 -15.19
C MET A 330 19.56 -11.19 -15.35
N GLY A 331 20.10 -10.40 -14.43
CA GLY A 331 21.47 -9.85 -14.50
C GLY A 331 21.51 -8.36 -14.82
N ASP A 332 22.72 -7.86 -15.07
CA ASP A 332 23.02 -6.41 -15.08
C ASP A 332 22.49 -5.65 -16.30
N THR A 333 21.95 -6.35 -17.30
CA THR A 333 21.26 -5.76 -18.46
C THR A 333 19.74 -5.73 -18.30
N SER A 334 19.24 -6.16 -17.15
CA SER A 334 17.81 -6.13 -16.78
C SER A 334 17.59 -5.14 -15.63
N GLY A 335 16.37 -4.65 -15.50
CA GLY A 335 16.01 -3.84 -14.35
C GLY A 335 14.53 -3.50 -14.30
N THR A 336 14.14 -2.92 -13.18
CA THR A 336 12.78 -2.46 -12.91
C THR A 336 12.83 -1.00 -12.49
N GLY A 337 11.79 -0.24 -12.76
CA GLY A 337 11.76 1.16 -12.38
C GLY A 337 10.36 1.72 -12.40
N VAL A 338 10.20 2.85 -11.74
CA VAL A 338 8.96 3.62 -11.73
C VAL A 338 9.33 5.08 -11.89
N LEU A 339 8.59 5.77 -12.76
CA LEU A 339 8.80 7.17 -13.02
C LEU A 339 7.49 7.93 -13.14
N PHE A 340 7.60 9.23 -12.91
CA PHE A 340 6.66 10.26 -13.27
C PHE A 340 7.23 11.05 -14.45
N THR A 341 6.37 11.42 -15.39
CA THR A 341 6.76 12.20 -16.58
C THR A 341 7.14 13.65 -16.25
N ARG A 342 6.83 14.10 -15.03
CA ARG A 342 7.20 15.38 -14.43
C ARG A 342 7.54 15.14 -12.97
N ASN A 343 8.31 16.05 -12.38
CA ASN A 343 8.57 16.02 -10.94
C ASN A 343 7.24 16.20 -10.18
N PRO A 344 6.80 15.21 -9.37
CA PRO A 344 5.53 15.28 -8.67
C PRO A 344 5.53 16.30 -7.52
N SER A 345 6.71 16.72 -7.05
CA SER A 345 6.88 17.69 -5.97
C SER A 345 6.93 19.12 -6.48
N THR A 346 7.70 19.39 -7.54
CA THR A 346 7.93 20.75 -8.06
C THR A 346 7.10 21.09 -9.30
N GLY A 347 6.53 20.09 -9.97
CA GLY A 347 5.85 20.25 -11.26
C GLY A 347 6.80 20.44 -12.46
N GLU A 348 8.11 20.43 -12.24
CA GLU A 348 9.13 20.58 -13.29
C GLU A 348 8.95 19.52 -14.39
N LYS A 349 9.02 19.95 -15.66
CA LYS A 349 8.86 19.07 -16.82
C LYS A 349 10.14 18.27 -17.12
N LYS A 350 10.53 17.41 -16.18
CA LYS A 350 11.67 16.48 -16.26
C LYS A 350 11.22 15.09 -15.79
N LEU A 351 11.74 14.04 -16.42
CA LEU A 351 11.52 12.67 -15.95
C LEU A 351 12.03 12.54 -14.52
N TYR A 352 11.18 12.03 -13.64
CA TYR A 352 11.46 11.85 -12.21
C TYR A 352 11.14 10.42 -11.82
N GLY A 353 12.12 9.64 -11.41
CA GLY A 353 11.88 8.25 -11.07
C GLY A 353 13.14 7.52 -10.63
N GLU A 354 12.95 6.25 -10.35
CA GLU A 354 14.03 5.34 -9.96
C GLU A 354 14.06 4.11 -10.87
N PHE A 355 15.25 3.53 -10.95
CA PHE A 355 15.52 2.31 -11.67
C PHE A 355 16.54 1.50 -10.89
N LEU A 356 16.21 0.23 -10.67
CA LEU A 356 17.10 -0.75 -10.05
C LEU A 356 17.50 -1.77 -11.11
N VAL A 357 18.82 -1.86 -11.33
CA VAL A 357 19.44 -2.90 -12.16
C VAL A 357 19.36 -4.22 -11.41
N ASN A 358 19.07 -5.30 -12.15
CA ASN A 358 19.04 -6.66 -11.63
C ASN A 358 18.12 -6.84 -10.40
N ALA A 359 16.93 -6.26 -10.45
CA ALA A 359 15.97 -6.22 -9.35
C ALA A 359 14.53 -6.48 -9.83
N GLN A 360 13.61 -6.79 -8.91
CA GLN A 360 12.20 -6.99 -9.22
C GLN A 360 11.34 -5.87 -8.60
N GLY A 361 10.11 -5.67 -9.08
CA GLY A 361 9.28 -4.51 -8.71
C GLY A 361 9.05 -4.31 -7.21
N GLU A 362 9.21 -5.36 -6.40
CA GLU A 362 9.11 -5.33 -4.94
C GLU A 362 10.27 -4.56 -4.29
N ASP A 363 11.48 -4.68 -4.83
CA ASP A 363 12.70 -4.08 -4.28
C ASP A 363 12.72 -2.55 -4.40
N VAL A 364 11.94 -2.02 -5.35
CA VAL A 364 11.92 -0.60 -5.71
C VAL A 364 11.11 0.23 -4.71
N LEU A 365 10.18 -0.36 -3.94
CA LEU A 365 9.16 0.43 -3.24
C LEU A 365 9.69 1.23 -2.04
N THR A 366 10.54 0.64 -1.18
CA THR A 366 11.14 1.34 -0.04
C THR A 366 12.08 2.44 -0.52
N GLU A 367 12.94 2.14 -1.50
CA GLU A 367 13.90 3.11 -2.04
C GLU A 367 13.18 4.34 -2.60
N MET A 368 12.17 4.10 -3.43
CA MET A 368 11.35 5.16 -4.03
C MET A 368 10.68 6.04 -2.99
N GLN A 369 10.06 5.43 -1.98
CA GLN A 369 9.36 6.17 -0.95
C GLN A 369 10.35 7.02 -0.14
N ALA A 370 11.47 6.44 0.28
CA ALA A 370 12.52 7.16 0.99
C ALA A 370 13.07 8.33 0.16
N ARG A 371 13.38 8.10 -1.11
CA ARG A 371 13.91 9.13 -2.02
C ARG A 371 12.91 10.26 -2.21
N ALA A 372 11.65 9.94 -2.52
CA ALA A 372 10.61 10.95 -2.68
C ALA A 372 10.48 11.85 -1.44
N ILE A 373 10.57 11.27 -0.24
CA ILE A 373 10.56 12.01 1.02
C ILE A 373 11.76 12.95 1.12
N PHE A 374 12.98 12.45 0.89
CA PHE A 374 14.19 13.26 1.01
C PHE A 374 14.28 14.34 -0.06
N GLU A 375 13.85 14.06 -1.29
CA GLU A 375 13.82 15.05 -2.36
C GLU A 375 12.80 16.16 -2.10
N ALA A 376 11.61 15.81 -1.59
CA ALA A 376 10.61 16.78 -1.18
C ALA A 376 11.12 17.63 0.00
N ALA A 377 11.74 17.00 1.00
CA ALA A 377 12.29 17.70 2.15
C ALA A 377 13.40 18.68 1.74
N ALA A 378 14.30 18.25 0.85
CA ALA A 378 15.35 19.11 0.31
C ALA A 378 14.76 20.31 -0.46
N SER A 379 13.80 20.05 -1.36
CA SER A 379 13.15 21.10 -2.15
C SER A 379 12.37 22.13 -1.31
N MET A 380 11.79 21.71 -0.18
CA MET A 380 11.13 22.62 0.76
C MET A 380 12.15 23.44 1.56
N GLN A 381 13.29 22.84 1.91
CA GLN A 381 14.39 23.55 2.57
C GLN A 381 14.99 24.63 1.66
N ASP A 382 15.11 24.37 0.36
CA ASP A 382 15.49 25.38 -0.65
C ASP A 382 14.51 26.58 -0.70
N GLN A 383 13.25 26.36 -0.30
CA GLN A 383 12.22 27.40 -0.21
C GLN A 383 12.18 28.08 1.17
N GLY A 384 13.14 27.80 2.04
CA GLY A 384 13.22 28.37 3.39
C GLY A 384 12.30 27.71 4.41
N VAL A 385 11.69 26.56 4.07
CA VAL A 385 10.85 25.79 5.00
C VAL A 385 11.72 24.80 5.75
N THR A 386 11.73 24.87 7.08
CA THR A 386 12.40 23.85 7.90
C THR A 386 11.61 22.54 7.84
N VAL A 387 12.21 21.48 7.28
CA VAL A 387 11.60 20.15 7.23
C VAL A 387 12.36 19.19 8.13
N LEU A 388 11.62 18.45 8.96
CA LEU A 388 12.16 17.47 9.90
C LEU A 388 11.47 16.11 9.64
N PRO A 389 11.82 15.39 8.57
CA PRO A 389 11.17 14.13 8.24
C PRO A 389 11.53 13.04 9.26
N GLU A 390 10.49 12.38 9.79
CA GLU A 390 10.61 11.15 10.56
C GLU A 390 10.06 9.98 9.72
N ILE A 391 10.94 9.04 9.41
CA ILE A 391 10.64 7.89 8.56
C ILE A 391 10.38 6.67 9.44
N MET A 392 9.19 6.09 9.34
CA MET A 392 8.76 4.97 10.18
C MET A 392 8.60 3.69 9.38
N VAL A 393 9.26 2.62 9.84
CA VAL A 393 9.11 1.26 9.30
C VAL A 393 7.96 0.55 10.05
N PRO A 394 6.94 0.04 9.34
CA PRO A 394 5.81 -0.65 9.98
C PRO A 394 6.10 -2.14 10.21
N LEU A 395 5.29 -2.78 11.08
CA LEU A 395 5.21 -4.22 11.30
C LEU A 395 6.53 -4.94 11.60
N VAL A 396 7.46 -4.23 12.24
CA VAL A 396 8.73 -4.83 12.66
C VAL A 396 8.48 -5.81 13.81
N GLY A 397 8.98 -7.03 13.70
CA GLY A 397 8.96 -8.04 14.77
C GLY A 397 10.35 -8.40 15.31
N THR A 398 11.41 -8.01 14.60
CA THR A 398 12.82 -8.32 14.85
C THR A 398 13.71 -7.10 14.59
N PRO A 399 14.87 -6.96 15.27
CA PRO A 399 15.82 -5.90 14.98
C PRO A 399 16.44 -6.03 13.58
N GLN A 400 16.50 -7.24 13.01
CA GLN A 400 17.04 -7.50 11.67
C GLN A 400 16.14 -6.91 10.58
N GLU A 401 14.82 -7.09 10.68
CA GLU A 401 13.85 -6.47 9.76
C GLU A 401 14.01 -4.94 9.73
N LEU A 402 14.13 -4.32 10.91
CA LEU A 402 14.35 -2.88 11.01
C LEU A 402 15.71 -2.49 10.44
N GLY A 403 16.79 -3.19 10.80
CA GLY A 403 18.14 -2.93 10.33
C GLY A 403 18.24 -2.93 8.81
N HIS A 404 17.61 -3.92 8.15
CA HIS A 404 17.55 -3.99 6.69
C HIS A 404 16.93 -2.73 6.08
N GLN A 405 15.76 -2.30 6.58
CA GLN A 405 15.07 -1.11 6.04
C GLN A 405 15.82 0.18 6.37
N VAL A 406 16.39 0.30 7.57
CA VAL A 406 17.22 1.45 7.97
C VAL A 406 18.41 1.61 7.03
N ASP A 407 19.09 0.52 6.69
CA ASP A 407 20.23 0.55 5.76
C ASP A 407 19.83 1.07 4.37
N VAL A 408 18.70 0.58 3.84
CA VAL A 408 18.14 1.05 2.57
C VAL A 408 17.83 2.56 2.65
N ILE A 409 17.09 2.98 3.67
CA ILE A 409 16.69 4.39 3.85
C ILE A 409 17.91 5.31 3.97
N ARG A 410 18.91 4.93 4.78
CA ARG A 410 20.12 5.74 4.98
C ARG A 410 21.01 5.79 3.73
N LYS A 411 21.09 4.70 2.95
CA LYS A 411 21.78 4.69 1.66
C LYS A 411 21.13 5.67 0.67
N VAL A 412 19.79 5.66 0.59
CA VAL A 412 19.04 6.57 -0.27
C VAL A 412 19.19 8.04 0.18
N ALA A 413 19.09 8.31 1.49
CA ALA A 413 19.30 9.65 2.03
C ALA A 413 20.66 10.24 1.60
N LYS A 414 21.74 9.45 1.75
CA LYS A 414 23.10 9.86 1.35
C LYS A 414 23.17 10.21 -0.14
N LYS A 415 22.58 9.37 -1.01
CA LYS A 415 22.55 9.63 -2.46
C LYS A 415 21.84 10.96 -2.75
N VAL A 416 20.64 11.15 -2.21
CA VAL A 416 19.85 12.38 -2.42
C VAL A 416 20.59 13.62 -1.92
N PHE A 417 21.21 13.58 -0.74
CA PHE A 417 21.91 14.74 -0.21
C PHE A 417 23.15 15.14 -1.04
N VAL A 418 23.87 14.16 -1.57
CA VAL A 418 24.96 14.43 -2.52
C VAL A 418 24.43 15.12 -3.79
N GLU A 419 23.31 14.63 -4.33
CA GLU A 419 22.71 15.19 -5.54
C GLU A 419 22.12 16.59 -5.34
N LYS A 420 21.56 16.88 -4.16
CA LYS A 420 20.98 18.20 -3.84
C LYS A 420 22.02 19.20 -3.33
N GLY A 421 23.21 18.75 -2.95
CA GLY A 421 24.30 19.61 -2.46
C GLY A 421 24.11 20.13 -1.02
N HIS A 422 23.10 19.63 -0.30
CA HIS A 422 22.88 19.92 1.12
C HIS A 422 22.21 18.74 1.82
N THR A 423 22.19 18.77 3.16
CA THR A 423 21.60 17.71 3.98
C THR A 423 20.31 18.18 4.64
N VAL A 424 19.40 17.23 4.88
CA VAL A 424 18.20 17.42 5.69
C VAL A 424 18.39 16.60 6.96
N THR A 425 18.10 17.16 8.13
CA THR A 425 18.07 16.39 9.39
C THR A 425 16.84 15.49 9.40
N TYR A 426 17.02 14.19 9.61
CA TYR A 426 15.94 13.20 9.62
C TYR A 426 16.14 12.17 10.71
N LYS A 427 15.07 11.43 11.04
CA LYS A 427 15.14 10.25 11.91
C LYS A 427 14.55 9.04 11.22
N VAL A 428 15.04 7.87 11.56
CA VAL A 428 14.43 6.59 11.20
C VAL A 428 14.02 5.86 12.46
N GLY A 429 12.78 5.41 12.51
CA GLY A 429 12.22 4.70 13.65
C GLY A 429 11.25 3.63 13.20
N THR A 430 10.53 3.05 14.15
CA THR A 430 9.66 1.91 13.88
C THR A 430 8.31 2.02 14.57
N MET A 431 7.31 1.37 13.99
CA MET A 431 6.06 1.10 14.67
C MET A 431 6.21 -0.10 15.60
N ILE A 432 5.82 0.07 16.88
CA ILE A 432 5.72 -1.04 17.84
C ILE A 432 4.27 -1.51 17.86
N GLU A 433 3.99 -2.51 17.04
CA GLU A 433 2.64 -3.02 16.81
C GLU A 433 2.55 -4.56 16.79
N ILE A 434 3.69 -5.24 16.94
CA ILE A 434 3.78 -6.69 17.13
C ILE A 434 4.19 -6.97 18.57
N PRO A 435 3.51 -7.88 19.31
CA PRO A 435 3.87 -8.19 20.69
C PRO A 435 5.34 -8.59 20.87
N ARG A 436 5.90 -9.33 19.91
CA ARG A 436 7.33 -9.69 19.89
C ARG A 436 8.24 -8.46 19.92
N ALA A 437 7.92 -7.42 19.15
CA ALA A 437 8.72 -6.19 19.14
C ALA A 437 8.73 -5.49 20.49
N ALA A 438 7.63 -5.57 21.26
CA ALA A 438 7.60 -5.05 22.62
C ALA A 438 8.47 -5.87 23.58
N LEU A 439 8.53 -7.20 23.40
CA LEU A 439 9.32 -8.10 24.23
C LEU A 439 10.83 -7.92 24.03
N ILE A 440 11.30 -7.57 22.84
CA ILE A 440 12.73 -7.38 22.53
C ILE A 440 13.03 -5.92 22.11
N ALA A 441 12.33 -4.99 22.74
CA ALA A 441 12.38 -3.57 22.38
C ALA A 441 13.76 -2.92 22.60
N ASP A 442 14.57 -3.47 23.50
CA ASP A 442 15.96 -3.08 23.72
C ASP A 442 16.82 -3.29 22.47
N GLU A 443 16.76 -4.46 21.84
CA GLU A 443 17.50 -4.74 20.59
C GLU A 443 17.00 -3.87 19.42
N ILE A 444 15.68 -3.67 19.33
CA ILE A 444 15.09 -2.84 18.27
C ILE A 444 15.51 -1.36 18.43
N ALA A 445 15.65 -0.88 19.67
CA ALA A 445 16.05 0.49 19.97
C ALA A 445 17.51 0.80 19.58
N GLU A 446 18.36 -0.21 19.39
CA GLU A 446 19.71 -0.01 18.84
C GLU A 446 19.64 0.60 17.43
N GLN A 447 18.65 0.20 16.63
CA GLN A 447 18.44 0.65 15.25
C GLN A 447 17.44 1.81 15.13
N ALA A 448 16.48 1.92 16.04
CA ALA A 448 15.42 2.93 15.99
C ALA A 448 15.78 4.22 16.74
N GLU A 449 15.52 5.37 16.13
CA GLU A 449 15.63 6.69 16.78
C GLU A 449 14.32 7.13 17.47
N PHE A 450 13.21 6.46 17.13
CA PHE A 450 11.92 6.63 17.79
C PHE A 450 11.06 5.36 17.69
N PHE A 451 10.17 5.19 18.66
CA PHE A 451 9.06 4.23 18.64
C PHE A 451 7.73 4.96 18.50
N SER A 452 6.84 4.37 17.71
CA SER A 452 5.44 4.76 17.66
C SER A 452 4.57 3.53 17.89
N PHE A 453 3.84 3.45 18.99
CA PHE A 453 2.94 2.33 19.20
C PHE A 453 1.77 2.37 18.22
N GLY A 454 1.62 1.30 17.44
CA GLY A 454 0.43 1.01 16.65
C GLY A 454 -0.54 0.20 17.50
N THR A 455 -1.18 0.84 18.48
CA THR A 455 -1.97 0.14 19.51
C THR A 455 -3.18 -0.60 18.95
N ASN A 456 -3.65 -0.24 17.75
CA ASN A 456 -4.71 -0.98 17.06
C ASN A 456 -4.29 -2.42 16.73
N ASP A 457 -3.17 -2.56 16.01
CA ASP A 457 -2.62 -3.86 15.61
C ASP A 457 -2.01 -4.59 16.82
N LEU A 458 -1.39 -3.86 17.75
CA LEU A 458 -0.90 -4.45 19.00
C LEU A 458 -2.04 -5.08 19.81
N THR A 459 -3.18 -4.39 19.95
CA THR A 459 -4.37 -4.92 20.63
C THR A 459 -4.89 -6.17 19.93
N GLN A 460 -4.98 -6.14 18.61
CA GLN A 460 -5.41 -7.29 17.81
C GLN A 460 -4.53 -8.52 18.08
N MET A 461 -3.21 -8.35 18.07
CA MET A 461 -2.28 -9.46 18.28
C MET A 461 -2.22 -9.91 19.75
N THR A 462 -2.34 -8.99 20.71
CA THR A 462 -2.34 -9.32 22.15
C THR A 462 -3.60 -10.05 22.58
N PHE A 463 -4.78 -9.62 22.13
CA PHE A 463 -6.05 -10.28 22.44
C PHE A 463 -6.32 -11.50 21.55
N GLY A 464 -5.65 -11.60 20.39
CA GLY A 464 -6.03 -12.54 19.33
C GLY A 464 -7.37 -12.16 18.68
N TYR A 465 -7.70 -10.86 18.67
CA TYR A 465 -8.97 -10.36 18.14
C TYR A 465 -8.77 -9.73 16.77
N SER A 466 -9.27 -10.39 15.73
CA SER A 466 -9.42 -9.75 14.42
C SER A 466 -10.38 -8.56 14.53
N ARG A 467 -9.90 -7.33 14.28
CA ARG A 467 -10.74 -6.11 14.28
C ARG A 467 -11.93 -6.23 13.34
N ASP A 468 -11.75 -6.98 12.26
CA ASP A 468 -12.78 -7.18 11.24
C ASP A 468 -13.89 -8.13 11.72
N ASP A 469 -13.60 -9.01 12.68
CA ASP A 469 -14.51 -10.06 13.16
C ASP A 469 -15.04 -9.84 14.58
N VAL A 470 -14.38 -8.98 15.37
CA VAL A 470 -14.66 -8.79 16.80
C VAL A 470 -16.12 -8.38 17.06
N ALA A 471 -16.73 -7.63 16.13
CA ALA A 471 -18.13 -7.18 16.23
C ALA A 471 -19.15 -8.33 16.34
N LYS A 472 -18.79 -9.55 15.95
CA LYS A 472 -19.67 -10.74 16.04
C LYS A 472 -19.89 -11.19 17.49
N PHE A 473 -18.93 -10.98 18.39
CA PHE A 473 -19.00 -11.45 19.77
C PHE A 473 -18.80 -10.35 20.82
N LEU A 474 -18.19 -9.22 20.46
CA LEU A 474 -17.87 -8.14 21.40
C LEU A 474 -19.09 -7.58 22.14
N PRO A 475 -20.26 -7.32 21.50
CA PRO A 475 -21.44 -6.86 22.23
C PRO A 475 -21.88 -7.85 23.33
N MET A 476 -21.72 -9.14 23.07
CA MET A 476 -22.03 -10.19 24.05
C MET A 476 -21.01 -10.22 25.19
N TYR A 477 -19.73 -9.98 24.92
CA TYR A 477 -18.69 -9.88 25.94
C TYR A 477 -18.92 -8.69 26.87
N LEU A 478 -19.28 -7.53 26.30
CA LEU A 478 -19.64 -6.33 27.05
C LEU A 478 -20.90 -6.57 27.90
N ALA A 479 -21.96 -7.13 27.31
CA ALA A 479 -23.21 -7.41 28.01
C ALA A 479 -23.05 -8.41 29.17
N LYS A 480 -22.12 -9.37 29.04
CA LYS A 480 -21.79 -10.33 30.11
C LYS A 480 -20.75 -9.82 31.12
N GLY A 481 -20.22 -8.61 30.92
CA GLY A 481 -19.16 -8.06 31.77
C GLY A 481 -17.82 -8.79 31.66
N ILE A 482 -17.62 -9.57 30.59
CA ILE A 482 -16.33 -10.23 30.30
C ILE A 482 -15.28 -9.18 29.95
N LEU A 483 -15.69 -8.16 29.20
CA LEU A 483 -14.92 -6.95 28.95
C LEU A 483 -15.70 -5.74 29.47
N GLN A 484 -14.98 -4.77 30.01
CA GLN A 484 -15.58 -3.52 30.49
C GLN A 484 -15.77 -2.51 29.36
N HIS A 485 -14.87 -2.52 28.39
CA HIS A 485 -14.84 -1.62 27.24
C HIS A 485 -14.43 -2.38 25.97
N ASP A 486 -14.73 -1.80 24.81
CA ASP A 486 -14.12 -2.24 23.55
C ASP A 486 -12.62 -1.94 23.61
N PRO A 487 -11.74 -2.96 23.57
CA PRO A 487 -10.29 -2.75 23.69
C PRO A 487 -9.67 -2.03 22.48
N PHE A 488 -10.41 -1.84 21.38
CA PHE A 488 -9.99 -1.03 20.24
C PHE A 488 -10.41 0.44 20.32
N GLU A 489 -11.32 0.78 21.24
CA GLU A 489 -11.71 2.17 21.53
C GLU A 489 -10.97 2.71 22.77
N VAL A 490 -10.92 1.90 23.83
CA VAL A 490 -10.25 2.21 25.11
C VAL A 490 -9.11 1.23 25.31
N LEU A 491 -7.90 1.75 25.51
CA LEU A 491 -6.71 0.92 25.68
C LEU A 491 -6.89 -0.04 26.86
N ASP A 492 -6.67 -1.34 26.61
CA ASP A 492 -6.49 -2.31 27.66
C ASP A 492 -5.17 -2.05 28.42
N GLN A 493 -5.27 -1.39 29.56
CA GLN A 493 -4.09 -1.01 30.35
C GLN A 493 -3.41 -2.21 31.01
N LYS A 494 -4.11 -3.34 31.21
CA LYS A 494 -3.59 -4.50 31.95
C LYS A 494 -2.81 -5.46 31.07
N GLY A 495 -3.22 -5.68 29.82
CA GLY A 495 -2.51 -6.51 28.85
C GLY A 495 -1.69 -5.66 27.89
N VAL A 496 -2.36 -4.96 26.97
CA VAL A 496 -1.69 -4.15 25.94
C VAL A 496 -0.83 -3.05 26.56
N GLY A 497 -1.32 -2.39 27.61
CA GLY A 497 -0.58 -1.39 28.37
C GLY A 497 0.69 -1.92 29.02
N GLN A 498 0.73 -3.20 29.42
CA GLN A 498 1.95 -3.82 29.96
C GLN A 498 3.03 -3.95 28.88
N LEU A 499 2.66 -4.29 27.65
CA LEU A 499 3.59 -4.32 26.51
C LEU A 499 4.09 -2.91 26.18
N VAL A 500 3.22 -1.90 26.23
CA VAL A 500 3.60 -0.50 26.02
C VAL A 500 4.63 -0.04 27.06
N LYS A 501 4.40 -0.30 28.35
CA LYS A 501 5.34 0.03 29.42
C LYS A 501 6.68 -0.69 29.26
N MET A 502 6.63 -2.01 29.06
CA MET A 502 7.83 -2.84 28.88
C MET A 502 8.69 -2.36 27.70
N ALA A 503 8.07 -2.11 26.55
CA ALA A 503 8.79 -1.66 25.36
C ALA A 503 9.39 -0.26 25.53
N THR A 504 8.69 0.63 26.23
CA THR A 504 9.17 1.99 26.54
C THR A 504 10.38 1.93 27.48
N GLU A 505 10.29 1.15 28.55
CA GLU A 505 11.37 0.98 29.53
C GLU A 505 12.61 0.33 28.90
N ARG A 506 12.45 -0.80 28.20
CA ARG A 506 13.56 -1.51 27.53
C ARG A 506 14.18 -0.68 26.43
N GLY A 507 13.36 -0.06 25.58
CA GLY A 507 13.84 0.79 24.50
C GLY A 507 14.64 1.99 25.03
N ARG A 508 14.17 2.65 26.09
CA ARG A 508 14.92 3.76 26.72
C ARG A 508 16.14 3.32 27.50
N ALA A 509 16.15 2.10 28.05
CA ALA A 509 17.35 1.53 28.67
C ALA A 509 18.47 1.34 27.64
N ALA A 510 18.13 0.86 26.43
CA ALA A 510 19.09 0.71 25.33
C ALA A 510 19.46 2.06 24.68
N ARG A 511 18.49 2.98 24.54
CA ARG A 511 18.68 4.31 23.96
C ARG A 511 18.02 5.38 24.85
N PRO A 512 18.76 6.04 25.77
CA PRO A 512 18.19 6.98 26.74
C PRO A 512 17.41 8.16 26.15
N ASN A 513 17.74 8.58 24.93
CA ASN A 513 17.08 9.67 24.21
C ASN A 513 16.01 9.19 23.21
N LEU A 514 15.61 7.92 23.26
CA LEU A 514 14.59 7.34 22.38
C LEU A 514 13.26 8.08 22.55
N LYS A 515 12.76 8.63 21.45
CA LYS A 515 11.43 9.25 21.40
C LYS A 515 10.38 8.17 21.30
N VAL A 516 9.37 8.19 22.17
CA VAL A 516 8.33 7.17 22.22
C VAL A 516 6.97 7.84 22.16
N GLY A 517 6.14 7.47 21.19
CA GLY A 517 4.76 7.96 21.13
C GLY A 517 3.81 6.88 20.70
N VAL A 518 2.55 7.27 20.48
CA VAL A 518 1.48 6.37 20.03
C VAL A 518 0.73 7.00 18.87
N CYS A 519 0.29 6.17 17.93
CA CYS A 519 -0.62 6.58 16.86
C CYS A 519 -1.84 5.67 16.80
N GLY A 520 -2.99 6.25 16.48
CA GLY A 520 -4.24 5.51 16.31
C GLY A 520 -5.38 6.09 17.12
N GLU A 521 -6.43 5.31 17.30
CA GLU A 521 -7.68 5.76 17.91
C GLU A 521 -7.51 6.03 19.41
N HIS A 522 -6.74 5.19 20.10
CA HIS A 522 -6.38 5.37 21.51
C HIS A 522 -5.63 6.69 21.78
N GLY A 523 -4.89 7.22 20.80
CA GLY A 523 -4.16 8.48 20.94
C GLY A 523 -5.06 9.72 21.08
N GLY A 524 -6.38 9.57 20.93
CA GLY A 524 -7.35 10.63 21.18
C GLY A 524 -8.47 10.23 22.13
N GLU A 525 -8.35 9.12 22.85
CA GLU A 525 -9.32 8.66 23.85
C GLU A 525 -8.82 9.12 25.23
N PRO A 526 -9.60 9.90 26.01
CA PRO A 526 -9.11 10.55 27.21
C PRO A 526 -8.42 9.65 28.23
N SER A 527 -8.99 8.48 28.54
CA SER A 527 -8.43 7.57 29.55
C SER A 527 -7.14 6.88 29.06
N SER A 528 -7.06 6.59 27.77
CA SER A 528 -5.86 6.07 27.11
C SER A 528 -4.75 7.11 27.05
N VAL A 529 -5.09 8.38 26.74
CA VAL A 529 -4.13 9.50 26.77
C VAL A 529 -3.56 9.70 28.17
N ALA A 530 -4.39 9.58 29.21
CA ALA A 530 -3.94 9.59 30.60
C ALA A 530 -2.92 8.50 30.89
N PHE A 531 -3.24 7.26 30.52
CA PHE A 531 -2.32 6.15 30.65
C PHE A 531 -0.99 6.39 29.92
N PHE A 532 -1.01 6.91 28.68
CA PHE A 532 0.22 7.17 27.92
C PHE A 532 1.10 8.25 28.56
N ALA A 533 0.48 9.29 29.15
CA ALA A 533 1.20 10.30 29.90
C ALA A 533 1.86 9.71 31.16
N GLU A 534 1.14 8.89 31.93
CA GLU A 534 1.68 8.18 33.10
C GLU A 534 2.76 7.16 32.74
N ALA A 535 2.62 6.47 31.60
CA ALA A 535 3.62 5.56 31.05
C ALA A 535 4.85 6.29 30.48
N GLY A 536 4.86 7.63 30.51
CA GLY A 536 6.00 8.46 30.15
C GLY A 536 6.24 8.57 28.65
N LEU A 537 5.22 8.38 27.79
CA LEU A 537 5.36 8.63 26.36
C LEU A 537 5.58 10.12 26.08
N ASP A 538 6.38 10.44 25.05
CA ASP A 538 6.69 11.80 24.63
C ASP A 538 5.50 12.50 23.95
N TYR A 539 4.65 11.75 23.24
CA TYR A 539 3.51 12.32 22.50
C TYR A 539 2.40 11.31 22.20
N VAL A 540 1.22 11.85 21.86
CA VAL A 540 0.09 11.11 21.27
C VAL A 540 -0.26 11.67 19.89
N SER A 541 -0.64 10.81 18.96
CA SER A 541 -1.04 11.18 17.60
C SER A 541 -2.42 10.63 17.27
N CYS A 542 -3.37 11.51 16.97
CA CYS A 542 -4.77 11.18 16.69
C CYS A 542 -5.29 11.91 15.44
N SER A 543 -6.53 11.61 15.03
CA SER A 543 -7.17 12.28 13.90
C SER A 543 -7.35 13.78 14.16
N PRO A 544 -7.38 14.63 13.12
CA PRO A 544 -7.40 16.09 13.28
C PRO A 544 -8.48 16.62 14.24
N PHE A 545 -9.68 16.05 14.17
CA PHE A 545 -10.82 16.46 15.02
C PHE A 545 -10.68 16.03 16.49
N ARG A 546 -9.83 15.04 16.80
CA ARG A 546 -9.57 14.57 18.17
C ARG A 546 -8.41 15.31 18.85
N VAL A 547 -7.64 16.11 18.12
CA VAL A 547 -6.51 16.88 18.67
C VAL A 547 -6.92 17.75 19.87
N PRO A 548 -8.04 18.52 19.84
CA PRO A 548 -8.44 19.31 21.01
C PRO A 548 -8.76 18.45 22.25
N ILE A 549 -9.38 17.29 22.05
CA ILE A 549 -9.72 16.34 23.13
C ILE A 549 -8.44 15.73 23.72
N ALA A 550 -7.51 15.29 22.86
CA ALA A 550 -6.22 14.75 23.31
C ALA A 550 -5.42 15.77 24.11
N ARG A 551 -5.41 17.04 23.68
CA ARG A 551 -4.75 18.13 24.42
C ARG A 551 -5.38 18.36 25.80
N LEU A 552 -6.71 18.38 25.86
CA LEU A 552 -7.43 18.56 27.13
C LEU A 552 -7.15 17.39 28.09
N ALA A 553 -7.25 16.15 27.60
CA ALA A 553 -6.99 14.96 28.40
C ALA A 553 -5.56 14.92 28.92
N ALA A 554 -4.56 15.22 28.08
CA ALA A 554 -3.16 15.28 28.50
C ALA A 554 -2.91 16.36 29.56
N ALA A 555 -3.59 17.51 29.49
CA ALA A 555 -3.48 18.57 30.49
C ALA A 555 -4.14 18.20 31.83
N GLN A 556 -5.31 17.54 31.78
CA GLN A 556 -6.04 17.13 32.99
C GLN A 556 -5.24 16.16 33.87
N VAL A 557 -4.45 15.30 33.25
CA VAL A 557 -3.63 14.28 33.95
C VAL A 557 -2.50 14.91 34.77
N VAL A 558 -2.01 16.08 34.36
CA VAL A 558 -0.95 16.80 35.09
C VAL A 558 -1.52 17.64 36.24
N ILE A 559 -2.82 17.95 36.19
CA ILE A 559 -3.50 18.82 37.18
C ILE A 559 -4.25 18.00 38.24
N ALA A 560 -4.64 16.75 37.93
CA ALA A 560 -5.24 15.79 38.85
C ALA A 560 -4.19 15.18 39.79
#